data_AF-A0A816LNP7-F1
#
_entry.id   AF-A0A816LNP7-F1
#
_cell.length_a   1.000
_cell.length_b   1.000
_cell.length_c   1.000
_cell.angle_alpha   90.00
_cell.angle_beta   90.00
_cell.angle_gamma   90.00
#
_symmetry.space_group_name_H-M   'P 1'
#
loop_
_entity.id
_entity.type
_entity.pdbx_description
1 polymer ?
#
loop_
_entity_poly.entity_id
_entity_poly.type
_entity_poly.pdbx_seq_one_letter_code
_entity_poly.pdbx_strand_id
1 'polypeptide(L)'
;MRAYHKKCVECPPERKVPYHPKHPLQLHFPSPKRSSHYNKCNCCGENTHEGLYYSCSICDFYLHPVCAISLNILSINYPKRHDHTLTYFPRINSLTCDVCALSDDKCFIYVCYINAIS
;
A
#
# COMPACT_ATOMS: atom_id res chain seq x y z
N MET A 1 -6.05 -7.96 26.65
CA MET A 1 -6.78 -7.02 25.77
C MET A 1 -5.87 -6.66 24.62
N ARG A 2 -6.34 -6.69 23.36
CA ARG A 2 -5.57 -6.14 22.24
C ARG A 2 -5.70 -4.62 22.26
N ALA A 3 -4.58 -3.90 22.28
CA ALA A 3 -4.55 -2.45 22.21
C ALA A 3 -4.32 -2.02 20.76
N TYR A 4 -5.14 -1.11 20.25
CA TYR A 4 -5.01 -0.55 18.91
C TYR A 4 -4.75 0.95 19.00
N HIS A 5 -4.02 1.51 18.04
CA HIS A 5 -3.92 2.96 17.91
C HIS A 5 -5.31 3.55 17.68
N LYS A 6 -5.67 4.61 18.43
CA LYS A 6 -6.95 5.32 18.29
C LYS A 6 -7.29 5.64 16.83
N LYS A 7 -6.33 6.22 16.09
CA LYS A 7 -6.45 6.55 14.66
C LYS A 7 -6.76 5.36 13.73
N CYS A 8 -6.37 4.14 14.12
CA CYS A 8 -6.64 2.93 13.33
C CYS A 8 -8.06 2.41 13.57
N VAL A 9 -8.62 2.61 14.77
CA VAL A 9 -10.00 2.23 15.10
C VAL A 9 -11.00 3.24 14.52
N GLU A 10 -10.63 4.51 14.47
CA GLU A 10 -11.42 5.60 13.89
C GLU A 10 -11.31 5.68 12.35
N CYS A 11 -10.58 4.75 11.72
CA CYS A 11 -10.52 4.65 10.27
C CYS A 11 -11.91 4.40 9.67
N PRO A 12 -12.23 5.00 8.52
CA PRO A 12 -13.53 4.79 7.89
C PRO A 12 -13.73 3.30 7.52
N PRO A 13 -14.96 2.77 7.60
CA PRO A 13 -15.24 1.38 7.23
C PRO A 13 -14.86 1.08 5.77
N GLU A 14 -15.04 2.07 4.90
CA GLU A 14 -14.68 2.00 3.49
C GLU A 14 -13.64 3.06 3.14
N ARG A 15 -12.68 2.72 2.29
CA ARG A 15 -11.65 3.65 1.86
C ARG A 15 -11.25 3.49 0.40
N LYS A 16 -11.23 4.61 -0.33
CA LYS A 16 -10.63 4.71 -1.66
C LYS A 16 -9.19 5.19 -1.53
N VAL A 17 -8.27 4.55 -2.25
CA VAL A 17 -6.84 4.91 -2.27
C VAL A 17 -6.40 5.21 -3.70
N PRO A 18 -5.52 6.20 -3.91
CA PRO A 18 -5.18 6.67 -5.27
C PRO A 18 -4.48 5.61 -6.12
N TYR A 19 -3.78 4.65 -5.49
CA TYR A 19 -3.05 3.55 -6.14
C TYR A 19 -3.87 2.25 -6.24
N HIS A 20 -5.15 2.28 -5.83
CA HIS A 20 -6.13 1.24 -6.15
C HIS A 20 -7.50 1.91 -6.41
N PRO A 21 -7.61 2.78 -7.43
CA PRO A 21 -8.74 3.71 -7.56
C PRO A 21 -10.04 3.06 -8.03
N LYS A 22 -9.95 1.87 -8.67
CA LYS A 22 -11.11 1.20 -9.27
C LYS A 22 -12.05 0.59 -8.23
N HIS A 23 -11.52 0.13 -7.10
CA HIS A 23 -12.31 -0.55 -6.08
C HIS A 23 -12.03 0.03 -4.69
N PRO A 24 -13.08 0.29 -3.89
CA PRO A 24 -12.87 0.67 -2.50
C PRO A 24 -12.38 -0.52 -1.67
N LEU A 25 -11.69 -0.22 -0.57
CA LEU A 25 -11.24 -1.20 0.41
C LEU A 25 -12.14 -1.16 1.64
N GLN A 26 -12.42 -2.33 2.21
CA GLN A 26 -13.23 -2.48 3.41
C GLN A 26 -12.36 -2.80 4.63
N LEU A 27 -12.62 -2.12 5.75
CA LEU A 27 -11.93 -2.32 7.01
C LEU A 27 -12.46 -3.57 7.71
N HIS A 28 -11.53 -4.42 8.14
CA HIS A 28 -11.82 -5.66 8.85
C HIS A 28 -11.11 -5.72 10.18
N PHE A 29 -11.83 -6.26 11.16
CA PHE A 29 -11.31 -6.62 12.46
C PHE A 29 -10.77 -8.04 12.42
N PRO A 30 -9.66 -8.32 13.11
CA PRO A 30 -9.12 -9.67 13.18
C PRO A 30 -10.15 -10.60 13.83
N SER A 31 -10.48 -11.71 13.16
CA SER A 31 -11.49 -12.67 13.62
C SER A 31 -10.87 -14.07 13.66
N PRO A 32 -11.02 -14.81 14.78
CA PRO A 32 -10.44 -16.15 14.92
C PRO A 32 -11.04 -17.20 13.96
N LYS A 33 -12.20 -16.90 13.36
CA LYS A 33 -12.87 -17.79 12.39
C LYS A 33 -12.43 -17.56 10.94
N ARG A 34 -11.70 -16.48 10.64
CA ARG A 34 -11.16 -16.24 9.30
C ARG A 34 -9.80 -16.90 9.22
N SER A 35 -9.81 -18.19 8.87
CA SER A 35 -8.63 -19.00 8.68
C SER A 35 -7.72 -18.42 7.58
N SER A 36 -6.49 -18.07 7.97
CA SER A 36 -5.28 -18.59 7.35
C SER A 36 -4.98 -18.26 5.88
N HIS A 37 -5.19 -17.03 5.45
CA HIS A 37 -4.33 -16.51 4.36
C HIS A 37 -3.36 -15.50 4.97
N TYR A 38 -2.06 -15.79 4.83
CA TYR A 38 -0.97 -14.87 5.17
C TYR A 38 -0.99 -13.71 4.16
N ASN A 39 -2.05 -12.90 4.25
CA ASN A 39 -2.23 -11.76 3.38
C ASN A 39 -1.23 -10.69 3.79
N LYS A 40 -0.32 -10.39 2.87
CA LYS A 40 0.67 -9.34 3.06
C LYS A 40 0.05 -8.01 2.70
N CYS A 41 0.41 -7.00 3.47
CA CYS A 41 0.12 -5.63 3.13
C CYS A 41 0.81 -5.32 1.81
N ASN A 42 0.05 -5.02 0.75
CA ASN A 42 0.62 -4.60 -0.55
C ASN A 42 1.45 -3.34 -0.40
N CYS A 43 1.34 -2.67 0.75
CA CYS A 43 2.23 -1.61 1.14
C CYS A 43 3.55 -2.13 1.72
N CYS A 44 3.61 -2.46 3.01
CA CYS A 44 4.90 -2.72 3.65
C CYS A 44 5.42 -4.15 3.45
N GLY A 45 4.66 -5.04 2.80
CA GLY A 45 5.00 -6.47 2.69
C GLY A 45 4.75 -7.28 3.97
N GLU A 46 4.45 -6.61 5.08
CA GLU A 46 4.20 -7.26 6.37
C GLU A 46 2.79 -7.87 6.46
N ASN A 47 2.66 -8.86 7.33
CA ASN A 47 1.40 -9.58 7.55
C ASN A 47 0.27 -8.67 8.05
N THR A 48 -0.94 -8.83 7.47
CA THR A 48 -2.12 -8.04 7.84
C THR A 48 -3.02 -8.70 8.90
N HIS A 49 -2.84 -10.01 9.14
CA HIS A 49 -3.73 -10.81 10.00
C HIS A 49 -3.61 -10.56 11.51
N GLU A 50 -2.52 -9.90 11.95
CA GLU A 50 -2.27 -9.63 13.37
C GLU A 50 -3.11 -8.47 13.93
N GLY A 51 -3.75 -7.68 13.06
CA GLY A 51 -4.48 -6.48 13.45
C GLY A 51 -5.64 -6.13 12.52
N LEU A 52 -6.05 -4.87 12.60
CA LEU A 52 -7.00 -4.27 11.65
C LEU A 52 -6.35 -4.22 10.27
N TYR A 53 -7.13 -4.47 9.23
CA TYR A 53 -6.67 -4.37 7.84
C TYR A 53 -7.80 -3.95 6.91
N TYR A 54 -7.43 -3.30 5.82
CA TYR A 54 -8.29 -3.04 4.68
C TYR A 54 -8.12 -4.17 3.65
N SER A 55 -9.20 -4.64 3.03
CA SER A 55 -9.14 -5.53 1.86
C SER A 55 -10.09 -5.10 0.76
N CYS A 56 -9.70 -5.34 -0.49
CA CYS A 56 -10.62 -5.32 -1.62
C CYS A 56 -11.40 -6.64 -1.68
N SER A 57 -12.70 -6.60 -1.97
CA SER A 57 -13.50 -7.83 -2.17
C SER A 57 -13.32 -8.47 -3.55
N ILE A 58 -12.74 -7.73 -4.50
CA ILE A 58 -12.59 -8.12 -5.90
C ILE A 58 -11.14 -8.48 -6.23
N CYS A 59 -10.18 -7.78 -5.62
CA CYS A 59 -8.75 -7.95 -5.86
C CYS A 59 -8.04 -8.50 -4.64
N ASP A 60 -6.94 -9.22 -4.85
CA ASP A 60 -6.04 -9.67 -3.78
C ASP A 60 -5.17 -8.49 -3.28
N PHE A 61 -5.84 -7.51 -2.67
CA PHE A 61 -5.26 -6.24 -2.27
C PHE A 61 -5.60 -5.91 -0.82
N TYR A 62 -4.56 -5.80 0.01
CA TYR A 62 -4.65 -5.61 1.45
C TYR A 62 -3.73 -4.48 1.92
N LEU A 63 -4.19 -3.72 2.91
CA LEU A 63 -3.37 -2.68 3.55
C LEU A 63 -3.58 -2.69 5.06
N HIS A 64 -2.53 -2.38 5.82
CA HIS A 64 -2.75 -1.89 7.18
C HIS A 64 -3.43 -0.52 7.13
N PRO A 65 -4.24 -0.15 8.15
CA PRO A 65 -4.84 1.17 8.23
C PRO A 65 -3.80 2.29 8.17
N VAL A 66 -2.68 2.14 8.89
CA VAL A 66 -1.57 3.11 8.86
C VAL A 66 -0.99 3.26 7.46
N CYS A 67 -0.74 2.15 6.78
CA CYS A 67 -0.24 2.12 5.41
C CYS A 67 -1.17 2.87 4.45
N ALA A 68 -2.46 2.59 4.53
CA ALA A 68 -3.42 3.34 3.75
C ALA A 68 -3.34 4.84 4.07
N ILE A 69 -3.19 5.27 5.34
CA ILE A 69 -3.12 6.70 5.74
C ILE A 69 -1.86 7.36 5.19
N SER A 70 -0.69 6.77 5.45
CA SER A 70 0.60 7.35 5.10
C SER A 70 0.78 7.54 3.59
N LEU A 71 0.21 6.66 2.77
CA LEU A 71 0.39 6.69 1.32
C LEU A 71 -0.42 7.76 0.60
N ASN A 72 -1.47 8.29 1.23
CA ASN A 72 -2.13 9.48 0.71
C ASN A 72 -1.20 10.71 0.73
N ILE A 73 -0.02 10.63 1.37
CA ILE A 73 0.87 11.77 1.64
C ILE A 73 2.23 11.63 0.92
N LEU A 74 2.60 10.45 0.41
CA LEU A 74 3.97 10.21 -0.10
C LEU A 74 4.11 10.50 -1.60
N SER A 75 4.25 11.78 -1.90
CA SER A 75 4.76 12.27 -3.18
C SER A 75 6.12 12.93 -2.97
N ILE A 76 7.14 12.52 -3.73
CA ILE A 76 8.45 13.19 -3.71
C ILE A 76 8.49 14.15 -4.89
N ASN A 77 8.73 15.43 -4.60
CA ASN A 77 9.11 16.41 -5.60
C ASN A 77 10.62 16.64 -5.53
N TYR A 78 11.35 16.19 -6.54
CA TYR A 78 12.81 16.36 -6.60
C TYR A 78 13.25 16.82 -8.01
N PRO A 79 13.00 18.09 -8.36
CA PRO A 79 13.15 18.60 -9.73
C PRO A 79 14.61 18.55 -10.21
N LYS A 80 15.59 18.44 -9.30
CA LYS A 80 17.01 18.31 -9.66
C LYS A 80 17.39 16.96 -10.30
N ARG A 81 16.58 15.92 -10.12
CA ARG A 81 16.84 14.57 -10.70
C ARG A 81 15.69 14.07 -11.55
N HIS A 82 14.49 14.61 -11.37
CA HIS A 82 13.31 14.20 -12.13
C HIS A 82 12.28 15.33 -12.08
N ASP A 83 11.92 15.87 -13.24
CA ASP A 83 11.10 17.08 -13.37
C ASP A 83 9.65 16.91 -12.90
N HIS A 84 9.22 15.67 -12.68
CA HIS A 84 7.86 15.36 -12.25
C HIS A 84 7.82 14.83 -10.83
N THR A 85 6.71 15.12 -10.16
CA THR A 85 6.40 14.54 -8.86
C THR A 85 6.28 13.03 -8.97
N LEU A 86 7.13 12.34 -8.23
CA LEU A 86 7.09 10.89 -8.12
C LEU A 86 6.08 10.49 -7.04
N THR A 87 5.20 9.55 -7.38
CA THR A 87 4.19 9.05 -6.44
C THR A 87 4.56 7.65 -6.00
N TYR A 88 4.38 7.35 -4.72
CA TYR A 88 4.65 6.02 -4.20
C TYR A 88 3.57 5.02 -4.67
N PHE A 89 4.00 3.90 -5.26
CA PHE A 89 3.10 2.89 -5.84
C PHE A 89 3.47 1.48 -5.37
N PRO A 90 2.49 0.71 -4.86
CA PRO A 90 2.74 -0.64 -4.37
C PRO A 90 3.06 -1.60 -5.52
N ARG A 91 4.04 -2.49 -5.28
CA ARG A 91 4.39 -3.60 -6.14
C ARG A 91 4.39 -4.90 -5.34
N ILE A 92 3.94 -5.97 -5.98
CA ILE A 92 3.98 -7.33 -5.42
C ILE A 92 5.28 -8.05 -5.83
N ASN A 93 5.91 -7.61 -6.92
CA ASN A 93 7.07 -8.25 -7.51
C ASN A 93 8.34 -7.42 -7.27
N SER A 94 9.46 -8.11 -7.05
CA SER A 94 10.78 -7.47 -7.00
C SER A 94 11.10 -6.81 -8.34
N LEU A 95 11.78 -5.67 -8.28
CA LEU A 95 12.32 -5.01 -9.46
C LEU A 95 13.84 -5.10 -9.41
N THR A 96 14.42 -5.60 -10.49
CA THR A 96 15.86 -5.45 -10.72
C THR A 96 16.14 -4.03 -11.16
N CYS A 97 17.02 -3.33 -10.45
CA CYS A 97 17.43 -1.99 -10.84
C CYS A 97 18.19 -2.04 -12.17
N ASP A 98 17.74 -1.29 -13.17
CA ASP A 98 18.41 -1.24 -14.49
C ASP A 98 19.83 -0.66 -14.44
N VAL A 99 20.18 0.07 -13.36
CA VAL A 99 21.50 0.70 -13.20
C VAL A 99 22.49 -0.20 -12.46
N CYS A 100 22.08 -0.80 -11.34
CA CYS A 100 22.99 -1.60 -10.50
C CYS A 100 22.73 -3.10 -10.54
N ALA A 101 21.72 -3.56 -11.28
CA ALA A 101 21.31 -4.95 -11.40
C ALA A 101 20.93 -5.66 -10.08
N LEU A 102 20.78 -4.91 -8.98
CA LEU A 102 20.31 -5.45 -7.70
C LEU A 102 18.78 -5.52 -7.70
N SER A 103 18.23 -6.61 -7.17
CA SER A 103 16.81 -6.73 -6.88
C SER A 103 16.45 -5.90 -5.65
N ASP A 104 15.45 -5.04 -5.78
CA ASP A 104 14.79 -4.42 -4.63
C ASP A 104 13.54 -5.22 -4.29
N ASP A 105 13.56 -5.84 -3.12
CA ASP A 105 12.41 -6.58 -2.56
C ASP A 105 11.39 -5.64 -1.90
N LYS A 106 11.63 -4.33 -1.94
CA LYS A 106 10.66 -3.35 -1.46
C LYS A 106 9.36 -3.50 -2.22
N CYS A 107 8.28 -3.57 -1.45
CA CYS A 107 6.92 -3.62 -1.92
C CYS A 107 6.42 -2.28 -2.52
N PHE A 108 7.32 -1.33 -2.72
CA PHE A 108 7.00 -0.02 -3.28
C PHE A 108 8.13 0.65 -4.01
N ILE A 109 7.69 1.48 -4.93
CA ILE A 109 8.52 2.21 -5.86
C ILE A 109 7.93 3.61 -6.04
N TYR A 110 8.79 4.53 -6.37
CA TYR A 110 8.39 5.84 -6.84
C TYR A 110 8.15 5.76 -8.35
N VAL A 111 6.94 6.11 -8.80
CA VAL A 111 6.59 6.16 -10.21
C VAL A 111 6.21 7.55 -10.64
N CYS A 112 6.65 7.88 -11.85
CA CYS A 112 6.09 8.95 -12.63
C CYS A 112 4.92 8.39 -13.44
N TYR A 113 3.75 8.99 -13.33
CA TYR A 113 2.59 8.63 -14.18
C TYR A 113 2.50 9.45 -15.46
N ILE A 114 3.46 10.34 -15.71
CA ILE A 114 3.49 11.16 -16.92
C ILE A 114 4.18 10.32 -17.99
N ASN A 115 3.36 9.58 -18.75
CA ASN A 115 3.78 8.92 -19.97
C ASN A 115 4.40 9.97 -20.91
N ALA A 116 5.64 9.68 -21.33
CA ALA A 116 6.22 9.96 -22.65
C ALA A 116 5.43 10.93 -23.54
N ILE A 117 5.68 12.24 -23.40
CA ILE A 117 5.54 13.19 -24.51
C ILE A 117 6.76 14.12 -24.49
N SER A 118 7.83 13.67 -25.12
CA SER A 118 8.74 14.48 -25.95
C SER A 118 9.70 13.55 -26.66
#